data_AF-A0A388TGW5-F1
#
_entry.id   AF-A0A388TGW5-F1
#
_cell.length_a   1.000
_cell.length_b   1.000
_cell.length_c   1.000
_cell.angle_alpha   90.00
_cell.angle_beta   90.00
_cell.angle_gamma   90.00
#
_symmetry.space_group_name_H-M   'P 1'
#
loop_
_entity.id
_entity.type
_entity.pdbx_description
1 polymer ?
#
loop_
_entity_poly.entity_id
_entity_poly.type
_entity_poly.pdbx_seq_one_letter_code
_entity_poly.pdbx_strand_id
1 'polypeptide(L)'
;MFNTEIITEKAHFAWLETLKDDATKLYFLAYLDDVPAAVVDFTSIDYQNKTCEWGFYLFENAQLIGALLEHLLLNYVFAVLKIDLLYCRVLAENVSVYRLHTKRFPFVQNSCYNFLCKDRLFNGLSLTKTLWQERRVAMEQMLRLVFDFSAVVWER
;
A
#
# COMPACT_ATOMS: atom_id res chain seq x y z
N MET A 1 10.29 0.61 -5.52
CA MET A 1 10.85 -0.23 -6.60
C MET A 1 12.23 -0.72 -6.23
N PHE A 2 12.47 -2.03 -6.34
CA PHE A 2 13.77 -2.66 -6.07
C PHE A 2 14.66 -2.73 -7.31
N ASN A 3 14.06 -2.86 -8.50
CA ASN A 3 14.78 -2.79 -9.78
C ASN A 3 14.81 -1.35 -10.30
N THR A 4 15.94 -1.00 -10.91
CA THR A 4 16.25 0.30 -11.53
C THR A 4 16.46 0.17 -13.04
N GLU A 5 16.37 -1.04 -13.58
CA GLU A 5 16.46 -1.30 -15.01
C GLU A 5 15.23 -0.76 -15.74
N ILE A 6 15.45 -0.32 -16.97
CA ILE A 6 14.38 0.15 -17.85
C ILE A 6 13.53 -1.07 -18.25
N ILE A 7 12.25 -1.02 -17.91
CA ILE A 7 11.28 -2.02 -18.34
C ILE A 7 10.79 -1.62 -19.74
N THR A 8 11.03 -2.47 -20.74
CA THR A 8 10.49 -2.24 -22.08
C THR A 8 8.95 -2.37 -22.07
N GLU A 9 8.27 -1.63 -22.95
CA GLU A 9 6.81 -1.71 -23.09
C GLU A 9 6.33 -3.16 -23.31
N LYS A 10 7.01 -3.91 -24.19
CA LYS A 10 6.72 -5.33 -24.43
C LYS A 10 6.86 -6.17 -23.16
N ALA A 11 7.92 -5.96 -22.37
CA ALA A 11 8.12 -6.69 -21.12
C ALA A 11 7.06 -6.31 -20.08
N HIS A 12 6.64 -5.05 -20.03
CA HIS A 12 5.58 -4.58 -19.16
C HIS A 12 4.24 -5.23 -19.50
N PHE A 13 3.85 -5.24 -20.77
CA PHE A 13 2.61 -5.91 -21.20
C PHE A 13 2.65 -7.42 -20.95
N ALA A 14 3.77 -8.08 -21.21
CA ALA A 14 3.92 -9.50 -20.89
C ALA A 14 3.74 -9.77 -19.38
N TRP A 15 4.27 -8.89 -18.53
CA TRP A 15 4.07 -8.98 -17.08
C TRP A 15 2.61 -8.77 -16.68
N LEU A 16 1.90 -7.81 -17.27
CA LEU A 16 0.47 -7.58 -17.00
C LEU A 16 -0.37 -8.82 -17.31
N GLU A 17 -0.07 -9.54 -18.39
CA GLU A 17 -0.77 -10.79 -18.71
C GLU A 17 -0.58 -11.86 -17.63
N THR A 18 0.57 -11.91 -16.96
CA THR A 18 0.79 -12.86 -15.85
C THR A 18 -0.06 -12.57 -14.61
N LEU A 19 -0.58 -11.34 -14.48
CA LEU A 19 -1.35 -10.94 -13.29
C LEU A 19 -2.80 -11.42 -13.32
N LYS A 20 -3.35 -11.69 -14.51
CA LYS A 20 -4.78 -11.99 -14.68
C LYS A 20 -5.23 -13.24 -13.92
N ASP A 21 -4.34 -14.22 -13.78
CA ASP A 21 -4.63 -15.52 -13.17
C ASP A 21 -3.86 -15.75 -11.85
N ASP A 22 -3.20 -14.73 -11.30
CA ASP A 22 -2.40 -14.84 -10.08
C ASP A 22 -3.14 -14.31 -8.84
N ALA A 23 -3.85 -15.21 -8.14
CA ALA A 23 -4.59 -14.87 -6.92
C ALA A 23 -3.69 -14.42 -5.75
N THR A 24 -2.36 -14.55 -5.85
CA THR A 24 -1.42 -14.08 -4.83
C THR A 24 -1.10 -12.59 -4.97
N LYS A 25 -1.62 -11.94 -6.03
CA LYS A 25 -1.36 -10.54 -6.34
C LYS A 25 -2.64 -9.83 -6.74
N LEU A 26 -2.69 -8.53 -6.42
CA LEU A 26 -3.78 -7.66 -6.82
C LEU A 26 -3.23 -6.25 -7.04
N TYR A 27 -3.53 -5.68 -8.20
CA TYR A 27 -3.06 -4.37 -8.60
C TYR A 27 -4.23 -3.44 -8.88
N PHE A 28 -4.12 -2.20 -8.43
CA PHE A 28 -5.09 -1.15 -8.72
C PHE A 28 -4.42 0.06 -9.35
N LEU A 29 -5.13 0.69 -10.27
CA LEU A 29 -4.88 2.07 -10.67
C LEU A 29 -5.92 2.95 -9.97
N ALA A 30 -5.47 3.79 -9.05
CA ALA A 30 -6.34 4.71 -8.33
C ALA A 30 -6.44 6.03 -9.10
N TYR A 31 -7.64 6.59 -9.15
CA TYR A 31 -7.95 7.85 -9.83
C TYR A 31 -8.33 8.94 -8.83
N LEU A 32 -7.99 10.17 -9.15
CA LEU A 32 -8.43 11.40 -8.50
C LEU A 32 -9.01 12.30 -9.58
N ASP A 33 -10.31 12.60 -9.49
CA ASP A 33 -11.04 13.40 -10.49
C ASP A 33 -10.81 12.89 -11.94
N ASP A 34 -10.98 11.58 -12.15
CA ASP A 34 -10.75 10.86 -13.41
C ASP A 34 -9.30 10.89 -13.94
N VAL A 35 -8.36 11.44 -13.17
CA VAL A 35 -6.93 11.44 -13.49
C VAL A 35 -6.22 10.34 -12.70
N PRO A 36 -5.40 9.48 -13.35
CA PRO A 36 -4.57 8.52 -12.64
C PRO A 36 -3.72 9.22 -11.56
N ALA A 37 -3.75 8.68 -10.35
CA ALA A 37 -3.18 9.30 -9.17
C ALA A 37 -2.20 8.37 -8.44
N ALA A 38 -2.45 7.06 -8.47
CA ALA A 38 -1.56 6.08 -7.84
C ALA A 38 -1.64 4.71 -8.48
N VAL A 39 -0.53 3.96 -8.40
CA VAL A 39 -0.54 2.52 -8.57
C VAL A 39 -0.44 1.89 -7.19
N VAL A 40 -1.29 0.89 -6.94
CA VAL A 40 -1.31 0.12 -5.69
C VAL A 40 -1.07 -1.34 -5.99
N ASP A 41 -0.31 -2.00 -5.14
CA ASP A 41 -0.08 -3.43 -5.20
C ASP A 41 -0.32 -4.09 -3.84
N PHE A 42 -1.05 -5.20 -3.86
CA PHE A 42 -1.05 -6.22 -2.81
C PHE A 42 -0.38 -7.45 -3.40
N THR A 43 0.65 -7.95 -2.73
CA THR A 43 1.46 -9.07 -3.23
C THR A 43 1.69 -10.09 -2.12
N SER A 44 2.09 -11.30 -2.50
CA SER A 44 2.28 -12.40 -1.56
C SER A 44 1.04 -12.64 -0.69
N ILE A 45 -0.16 -12.51 -1.29
CA ILE A 45 -1.43 -12.71 -0.61
C ILE A 45 -1.55 -14.20 -0.27
N ASP A 46 -1.52 -14.50 1.03
CA ASP A 46 -1.69 -15.84 1.56
C ASP A 46 -3.01 -15.89 2.34
N TYR A 47 -4.05 -16.41 1.72
CA TYR A 47 -5.38 -16.54 2.34
C TYR A 47 -5.42 -17.59 3.46
N GLN A 48 -4.50 -18.56 3.47
CA GLN A 48 -4.44 -19.58 4.50
C GLN A 48 -3.86 -19.02 5.79
N ASN A 49 -2.72 -18.33 5.69
CA ASN A 49 -2.06 -17.67 6.83
C ASN A 49 -2.58 -16.26 7.10
N LYS A 50 -3.42 -15.73 6.19
CA LYS A 50 -4.01 -14.39 6.22
C LYS A 50 -2.96 -13.29 6.33
N THR A 51 -1.93 -13.39 5.49
CA THR A 51 -0.85 -12.43 5.37
C THR A 51 -0.81 -11.82 3.98
N CYS A 52 -0.25 -10.61 3.88
CA CYS A 52 -0.12 -9.90 2.63
C CYS A 52 1.03 -8.89 2.72
N GLU A 53 1.72 -8.64 1.63
CA GLU A 53 2.54 -7.45 1.43
C GLU A 53 1.75 -6.38 0.67
N TRP A 54 2.03 -5.11 0.93
CA TRP A 54 1.46 -4.02 0.13
C TRP A 54 2.47 -2.93 -0.17
N GLY A 55 2.15 -2.18 -1.22
CA GLY A 55 2.85 -0.99 -1.66
C GLY A 55 1.92 -0.08 -2.43
N PHE A 56 2.29 1.20 -2.50
CA PHE A 56 1.69 2.12 -3.46
C PHE A 56 2.71 3.16 -3.90
N TYR A 57 2.48 3.70 -5.09
CA TYR A 57 3.24 4.78 -5.68
C TYR A 57 2.28 5.87 -6.13
N LEU A 58 2.46 7.08 -5.61
CA LEU A 58 1.70 8.25 -6.02
C LEU A 58 2.37 8.91 -7.23
N PHE A 59 1.54 9.34 -8.18
CA PHE A 59 1.99 10.21 -9.26
C PHE A 59 2.17 11.65 -8.76
N GLU A 60 2.94 12.45 -9.52
CA GLU A 60 3.37 13.79 -9.08
C GLU A 60 2.20 14.73 -8.74
N ASN A 61 1.08 14.58 -9.44
CA ASN A 61 -0.16 15.33 -9.23
C ASN A 61 -0.94 14.94 -7.96
N ALA A 62 -0.55 13.85 -7.27
CA ALA A 62 -1.36 13.23 -6.22
C ALA A 62 -0.64 13.11 -4.86
N GLN A 63 0.46 13.82 -4.63
CA GLN A 63 1.25 13.67 -3.40
C GLN A 63 0.47 13.95 -2.11
N LEU A 64 -0.57 14.78 -2.16
CA LEU A 64 -1.35 15.17 -0.98
C LEU A 64 -2.34 14.10 -0.51
N ILE A 65 -2.69 13.11 -1.35
CA ILE A 65 -3.70 12.09 -1.01
C ILE A 65 -3.13 10.85 -0.33
N GLY A 66 -1.82 10.76 -0.10
CA GLY A 66 -1.17 9.55 0.40
C GLY A 66 -1.78 8.98 1.68
N ALA A 67 -2.12 9.84 2.65
CA ALA A 67 -2.77 9.40 3.89
C ALA A 67 -4.22 8.93 3.67
N LEU A 68 -4.96 9.59 2.77
CA LEU A 68 -6.31 9.16 2.41
C LEU A 68 -6.26 7.78 1.73
N LEU A 69 -5.36 7.63 0.75
CA LEU A 69 -5.18 6.38 0.02
C LEU A 69 -4.78 5.24 0.97
N GLU A 70 -3.81 5.47 1.87
CA GLU A 70 -3.44 4.47 2.88
C GLU A 70 -4.62 4.05 3.75
N HIS A 71 -5.43 4.99 4.27
CA HIS A 71 -6.63 4.65 5.05
C HIS A 71 -7.62 3.77 4.27
N LEU A 72 -7.87 4.11 3.01
CA LEU A 72 -8.75 3.34 2.13
C LEU A 72 -8.22 1.93 1.87
N LEU A 73 -6.92 1.80 1.61
CA LEU A 73 -6.26 0.52 1.36
C LEU A 73 -6.19 -0.36 2.60
N LEU A 74 -5.95 0.21 3.78
CA LEU A 74 -6.02 -0.51 5.04
C LEU A 74 -7.43 -1.04 5.31
N ASN A 75 -8.47 -0.24 5.03
CA ASN A 75 -9.84 -0.74 5.10
C ASN A 75 -10.09 -1.88 4.11
N TYR A 76 -9.60 -1.75 2.89
CA TYR A 76 -9.74 -2.78 1.87
C TYR A 76 -9.08 -4.10 2.29
N VAL A 77 -7.80 -4.09 2.68
CA VAL A 77 -7.06 -5.32 2.99
C VAL A 77 -7.60 -6.05 4.22
N PHE A 78 -8.01 -5.32 5.26
CA PHE A 78 -8.53 -5.94 6.49
C PHE A 78 -10.02 -6.31 6.41
N ALA A 79 -10.83 -5.51 5.72
CA ALA A 79 -12.29 -5.72 5.66
C ALA A 79 -12.73 -6.52 4.43
N VAL A 80 -12.06 -6.36 3.28
CA VAL A 80 -12.41 -7.03 2.02
C VAL A 80 -11.54 -8.27 1.81
N LEU A 81 -10.20 -8.12 1.80
CA LEU A 81 -9.29 -9.27 1.60
C LEU A 81 -9.20 -10.22 2.81
N LYS A 82 -9.73 -9.81 3.96
CA LYS A 82 -9.76 -10.61 5.22
C LYS A 82 -8.37 -11.03 5.72
N ILE A 83 -7.35 -10.23 5.44
CA ILE A 83 -6.00 -10.38 5.96
C ILE A 83 -6.00 -10.04 7.46
N ASP A 84 -5.14 -10.71 8.23
CA ASP A 84 -4.97 -10.46 9.67
C ASP A 84 -3.62 -9.76 9.96
N LEU A 85 -2.61 -9.94 9.11
CA LEU A 85 -1.28 -9.30 9.23
C LEU A 85 -0.75 -8.79 7.88
N LEU A 86 -0.54 -7.47 7.81
CA LEU A 86 -0.04 -6.76 6.65
C LEU A 86 1.43 -6.37 6.82
N TYR A 87 2.24 -6.52 5.78
CA TYR A 87 3.65 -6.12 5.76
C TYR A 87 3.93 -5.06 4.70
N CYS A 88 4.82 -4.13 4.98
CA CYS A 88 5.42 -3.30 3.94
C CYS A 88 6.90 -3.08 4.19
N ARG A 89 7.59 -2.58 3.16
CA ARG A 89 8.99 -2.21 3.23
C ARG A 89 9.16 -0.77 2.79
N VAL A 90 9.80 0.02 3.63
CA VAL A 90 10.09 1.42 3.35
C VAL A 90 11.58 1.57 3.19
N LEU A 91 12.01 2.16 2.07
CA LEU A 91 13.39 2.54 1.88
C LEU A 91 13.87 3.42 3.06
N ALA A 92 15.01 3.09 3.65
CA ALA A 92 15.52 3.75 4.86
C ALA A 92 15.71 5.27 4.68
N GLU A 93 16.06 5.72 3.47
CA GLU A 93 16.19 7.14 3.16
C GLU A 93 14.83 7.87 3.06
N ASN A 94 13.72 7.15 2.82
CA ASN A 94 12.39 7.74 2.72
C ASN A 94 11.75 7.93 4.11
N VAL A 95 12.36 8.81 4.90
CA VAL A 95 11.93 9.09 6.28
C VAL A 95 10.51 9.65 6.33
N SER A 96 10.05 10.32 5.26
CA SER A 96 8.68 10.85 5.17
C SER A 96 7.64 9.73 5.22
N VAL A 97 7.77 8.73 4.34
CA VAL A 97 6.86 7.57 4.29
C VAL A 97 7.00 6.71 5.55
N TYR A 98 8.21 6.53 6.08
CA TYR A 98 8.41 5.82 7.34
C TYR A 98 7.63 6.48 8.49
N ARG A 99 7.68 7.82 8.59
CA ARG A 99 6.91 8.57 9.59
C ARG A 99 5.41 8.51 9.33
N LEU A 100 4.96 8.52 8.08
CA LEU A 100 3.55 8.33 7.75
C LEU A 100 3.05 7.02 8.36
N HIS A 101 3.69 5.90 8.02
CA HIS A 101 3.28 4.57 8.49
C HIS A 101 3.39 4.40 10.01
N THR A 102 4.41 4.96 10.66
CA THR A 102 4.70 4.70 12.09
C THR A 102 4.18 5.76 13.06
N LYS A 103 3.88 6.98 12.59
CA LYS A 103 3.41 8.09 13.44
C LYS A 103 1.95 8.44 13.18
N ARG A 104 1.46 8.29 11.95
CA ARG A 104 0.05 8.50 11.62
C ARG A 104 -0.70 7.18 11.68
N PHE A 105 -0.18 6.16 11.01
CA PHE A 105 -0.73 4.82 11.04
C PHE A 105 -0.09 3.97 12.15
N PRO A 106 -0.71 2.86 12.56
CA PRO A 106 -0.19 2.02 13.64
C PRO A 106 0.79 0.94 13.17
N PHE A 107 1.56 1.18 12.10
CA PHE A 107 2.60 0.22 11.71
C PHE A 107 3.71 0.18 12.76
N VAL A 108 4.14 -1.03 13.08
CA VAL A 108 5.28 -1.29 13.96
C VAL A 108 6.47 -1.78 13.15
N GLN A 109 7.67 -1.47 13.61
CA GLN A 109 8.88 -1.97 12.99
C GLN A 109 8.97 -3.49 13.12
N ASN A 110 9.34 -4.15 12.02
CA ASN A 110 9.57 -5.59 11.95
C ASN A 110 10.92 -5.84 11.28
N SER A 111 11.98 -5.95 12.10
CA SER A 111 13.35 -6.12 11.62
C SER A 111 13.58 -7.44 10.88
N CYS A 112 12.79 -8.48 11.17
CA CYS A 112 12.82 -9.74 10.41
C CYS A 112 12.39 -9.57 8.95
N TYR A 113 11.74 -8.45 8.63
CA TYR A 113 11.30 -8.08 7.28
C TYR A 113 12.20 -7.04 6.60
N ASN A 114 13.31 -6.66 7.24
CA ASN A 114 14.31 -5.80 6.64
C ASN A 114 14.90 -6.47 5.39
N PHE A 115 15.15 -5.66 4.37
CA PHE A 115 15.68 -6.15 3.10
C PHE A 115 16.79 -5.23 2.61
N LEU A 116 17.90 -5.82 2.17
CA LEU A 116 19.02 -5.09 1.58
C LEU A 116 19.04 -5.39 0.08
N CYS A 117 18.96 -4.36 -0.75
CA CYS A 117 18.98 -4.50 -2.21
C CYS A 117 19.86 -3.42 -2.82
N LYS A 118 20.91 -3.83 -3.56
CA LYS A 118 21.86 -2.91 -4.21
C LYS A 118 22.38 -1.84 -3.22
N ASP A 119 22.83 -2.29 -2.04
CA ASP A 119 23.32 -1.45 -0.93
C ASP A 119 22.30 -0.49 -0.30
N ARG A 120 21.02 -0.62 -0.64
CA ARG A 120 19.93 0.18 -0.07
C ARG A 120 19.16 -0.64 0.95
N LEU A 121 19.06 -0.10 2.16
CA LEU A 121 18.30 -0.71 3.24
C LEU A 121 16.81 -0.37 3.09
N PHE A 122 15.97 -1.37 3.22
CA PHE A 122 14.53 -1.22 3.36
C PHE A 122 14.13 -1.70 4.75
N ASN A 123 13.53 -0.80 5.52
CA ASN A 123 13.00 -1.08 6.84
C ASN A 123 11.67 -1.82 6.70
N GLY A 124 11.61 -3.02 7.28
CA GLY A 124 10.40 -3.81 7.39
C GLY A 124 9.44 -3.23 8.40
N LEU A 125 8.17 -3.13 8.03
CA LEU A 125 7.07 -2.72 8.89
C LEU A 125 5.94 -3.75 8.82
N SER A 126 5.16 -3.85 9.89
CA SER A 126 3.97 -4.68 9.93
C SER A 126 2.81 -4.03 10.67
N LEU A 127 1.58 -4.37 10.28
CA LEU A 127 0.35 -3.92 10.92
C LEU A 127 -0.63 -5.08 11.06
N THR A 128 -1.12 -5.30 12.29
CA THR A 128 -2.18 -6.27 12.55
C THR A 128 -3.55 -5.64 12.35
N LYS A 129 -4.53 -6.47 12.00
CA LYS A 129 -5.93 -6.07 11.93
C LYS A 129 -6.43 -5.45 13.24
N THR A 130 -6.06 -6.00 14.39
CA THR A 130 -6.46 -5.49 15.71
C THR A 130 -5.98 -4.05 15.93
N LEU A 131 -4.68 -3.79 15.70
CA LEU A 131 -4.11 -2.45 15.82
C LEU A 131 -4.77 -1.46 14.84
N TRP A 132 -5.12 -1.92 13.64
CA TRP A 132 -5.88 -1.09 12.71
C TRP A 132 -7.26 -0.72 13.26
N GLN A 133 -8.03 -1.70 13.75
CA GLN A 133 -9.38 -1.43 14.26
C GLN A 133 -9.39 -0.44 15.43
N GLU A 134 -8.38 -0.47 16.30
CA GLU A 134 -8.24 0.46 17.42
C GLU A 134 -8.01 1.92 16.96
N ARG A 135 -7.36 2.12 15.81
CA ARG A 135 -7.00 3.45 15.29
C ARG A 135 -7.88 3.95 14.16
N ARG A 136 -8.59 3.06 13.46
CA ARG A 136 -9.34 3.34 12.23
C ARG A 136 -10.29 4.53 12.38
N VAL A 137 -11.10 4.55 13.44
CA VAL A 137 -12.13 5.60 13.65
C VAL A 137 -11.47 6.96 13.86
N ALA A 138 -10.44 7.04 14.70
CA ALA A 138 -9.72 8.29 14.95
C ALA A 138 -9.01 8.80 13.69
N MET A 139 -8.42 7.90 12.90
CA MET A 139 -7.80 8.25 11.61
C MET A 139 -8.83 8.78 10.63
N GLU A 140 -9.98 8.12 10.49
CA GLU A 140 -11.04 8.55 9.59
C GLU A 140 -11.57 9.94 9.96
N GLN A 141 -11.81 10.19 11.25
CA GLN A 141 -12.25 11.51 11.73
C GLN A 141 -11.22 12.59 11.39
N MET A 142 -9.93 12.33 11.56
CA MET A 142 -8.87 13.26 11.19
C MET A 142 -8.86 13.54 9.69
N LEU A 143 -8.98 12.51 8.86
CA LEU A 143 -8.96 12.66 7.40
C LEU A 143 -10.20 13.40 6.89
N ARG A 144 -11.37 13.20 7.50
CA ARG A 144 -12.61 13.91 7.15
C ARG A 144 -12.56 15.43 7.40
N LEU A 145 -11.59 15.92 8.18
CA LEU A 145 -11.35 17.36 8.32
C LEU A 145 -10.69 17.98 7.08
N VAL A 146 -10.11 17.15 6.20
CA VAL A 146 -9.31 17.58 5.04
C VAL A 146 -9.88 17.05 3.73
N PHE A 147 -10.52 15.88 3.75
CA PHE A 147 -11.01 15.18 2.56
C PHE A 147 -12.51 14.88 2.65
N ASP A 148 -13.20 15.01 1.52
CA ASP A 148 -14.57 14.54 1.36
C ASP A 148 -14.58 13.06 0.97
N PHE A 149 -15.06 12.20 1.87
CA PHE A 149 -15.16 10.76 1.66
C PHE A 149 -16.34 10.35 0.77
N SER A 150 -17.31 11.23 0.53
CA SER A 150 -18.47 10.92 -0.32
C SER A 150 -18.09 10.79 -1.80
N ALA A 151 -16.94 11.35 -2.19
CA ALA A 151 -16.40 11.29 -3.55
C ALA A 151 -15.58 10.01 -3.84
N VAL A 152 -15.37 9.12 -2.86
CA VAL A 152 -14.59 7.90 -3.07
C VAL A 152 -15.44 6.83 -3.74
N VAL A 153 -15.14 6.53 -5.00
CA VAL A 153 -15.77 5.44 -5.76
C VAL A 153 -14.81 4.25 -5.85
N TRP A 154 -15.33 3.05 -5.58
CA TRP A 154 -14.60 1.80 -5.82
C TRP A 154 -15.16 1.15 -7.09
N GLU A 155 -14.40 1.24 -8.19
CA GLU A 155 -14.68 0.45 -9.38
C GLU A 155 -14.03 -0.93 -9.23
N ARG A 156 -14.75 -1.98 -9.63
CA ARG A 156 -14.29 -3.38 -9.60
C ARG A 156 -13.93 -3.85 -10.98
#